data_AF-A0A483CT43-F1
#
_entry.id   AF-A0A483CT43-F1
#
_cell.length_a   1.000
_cell.length_b   1.000
_cell.length_c   1.000
_cell.angle_alpha   90.00
_cell.angle_beta   90.00
_cell.angle_gamma   90.00
#
_symmetry.space_group_name_H-M   'P 1'
#
loop_
_entity.id
_entity.type
_entity.pdbx_description
1 polymer ?
#
loop_
_entity_poly.entity_id
_entity_poly.type
_entity_poly.pdbx_seq_one_letter_code
_entity_poly.pdbx_strand_id
1 'polypeptide(L)'
;MATPEETINVCIQMLQHISEDNTIPRNIRRVADETRTLLTNDQKSIGLRAAEAISTIDEISNDPNMPVHARTRIWELVSQLETIPLD
;
A
#
# COMPACT_ATOMS: atom_id res chain seq x y z
N MET A 1 -12.13 14.41 10.29
CA MET A 1 -11.45 14.18 9.00
C MET A 1 -10.11 13.60 9.37
N ALA A 2 -9.80 12.37 8.95
CA ALA A 2 -8.46 11.82 9.14
C ALA A 2 -7.49 12.67 8.31
N THR A 3 -6.37 13.04 8.90
CA THR A 3 -5.32 13.77 8.18
C THR A 3 -4.63 12.83 7.18
N PRO A 4 -4.05 13.34 6.08
CA PRO A 4 -3.30 12.53 5.13
C PRO A 4 -2.18 11.69 5.79
N GLU A 5 -1.57 12.23 6.83
CA GLU A 5 -0.53 11.57 7.62
C GLU A 5 -1.06 10.37 8.41
N GLU A 6 -2.23 10.52 9.05
CA GLU A 6 -2.90 9.40 9.74
C GLU A 6 -3.28 8.30 8.74
N THR A 7 -3.82 8.68 7.58
CA THR A 7 -4.16 7.72 6.50
C THR A 7 -2.92 6.97 6.03
N ILE A 8 -1.80 7.65 5.79
CA ILE A 8 -0.53 7.00 5.43
C ILE A 8 -0.09 6.02 6.52
N ASN A 9 -0.20 6.39 7.79
CA ASN A 9 0.23 5.53 8.88
C ASN A 9 -0.62 4.24 8.94
N VAL A 10 -1.93 4.36 8.73
CA VAL A 10 -2.83 3.19 8.61
C VAL A 10 -2.43 2.32 7.41
N CYS A 11 -2.13 2.92 6.25
CA CYS A 11 -1.66 2.20 5.07
C CYS A 11 -0.33 1.48 5.31
N ILE A 12 0.62 2.10 6.00
CA ILE A 12 1.90 1.50 6.39
C ILE A 12 1.68 0.26 7.27
N GLN A 13 0.78 0.35 8.25
CA GLN A 13 0.42 -0.77 9.12
C GLN A 13 -0.24 -1.91 8.32
N MET A 14 -1.12 -1.59 7.38
CA MET A 14 -1.74 -2.59 6.51
C MET A 14 -0.72 -3.32 5.63
N LEU A 15 0.23 -2.58 5.03
CA LEU A 15 1.31 -3.16 4.21
C LEU A 15 2.24 -4.03 5.03
N GLN A 16 2.54 -3.62 6.26
CA GLN A 16 3.36 -4.42 7.16
C GLN A 16 2.71 -5.77 7.46
N HIS A 17 1.41 -5.78 7.78
CA HIS A 17 0.67 -7.03 7.97
C HIS A 17 0.72 -7.93 6.72
N ILE A 18 0.58 -7.38 5.52
CA ILE A 18 0.67 -8.14 4.26
C ILE A 18 2.09 -8.72 4.08
N SER A 19 3.13 -7.93 4.38
CA SER A 19 4.52 -8.35 4.24
C SER A 19 4.93 -9.45 5.23
N GLU A 20 4.35 -9.44 6.43
CA GLU A 20 4.63 -10.43 7.48
C GLU A 20 3.79 -11.72 7.34
N ASP A 21 2.74 -11.70 6.53
CA ASP A 21 1.86 -12.84 6.34
C ASP A 21 2.51 -13.94 5.48
N ASN A 22 2.88 -15.05 6.13
CA ASN A 22 3.51 -16.19 5.46
C ASN A 22 2.57 -16.97 4.53
N THR A 23 1.26 -16.73 4.58
CA THR A 23 0.29 -17.30 3.63
C THR A 23 0.33 -16.60 2.27
N ILE A 24 0.97 -15.43 2.20
CA ILE A 24 1.09 -14.62 0.99
C ILE A 24 2.40 -14.96 0.25
N PRO A 25 2.35 -15.17 -1.08
CA PRO A 25 3.52 -15.35 -1.94
C PRO A 25 4.62 -14.29 -1.76
N ARG A 26 5.88 -14.71 -1.90
CA ARG A 26 7.06 -13.86 -1.64
C ARG A 26 7.13 -12.63 -2.54
N ASN A 27 6.66 -12.73 -3.80
CA ASN A 27 6.57 -11.60 -4.72
C ASN A 27 5.66 -10.50 -4.15
N ILE A 28 4.45 -10.87 -3.68
CA ILE A 28 3.48 -9.92 -3.13
C ILE A 28 3.99 -9.28 -1.85
N ARG A 29 4.57 -10.07 -0.95
CA ARG A 29 5.18 -9.55 0.29
C ARG A 29 6.29 -8.54 0.03
N ARG A 30 7.09 -8.77 -1.01
CA ARG A 30 8.19 -7.88 -1.40
C ARG A 30 7.63 -6.55 -1.93
N VAL A 31 6.62 -6.59 -2.78
CA VAL A 31 5.95 -5.37 -3.28
C VAL A 31 5.32 -4.60 -2.13
N ALA A 32 4.65 -5.26 -1.19
CA ALA A 32 4.08 -4.60 -0.02
C ALA A 32 5.15 -3.86 0.84
N ASP A 33 6.33 -4.46 1.02
CA ASP A 33 7.46 -3.83 1.73
C ASP A 33 8.03 -2.63 0.96
N GLU A 34 8.10 -2.73 -0.36
CA GLU A 34 8.52 -1.64 -1.25
C GLU A 34 7.52 -0.47 -1.20
N THR A 35 6.22 -0.74 -1.32
CA THR A 35 5.15 0.23 -1.15
C THR A 35 5.23 0.91 0.22
N ARG A 36 5.51 0.15 1.29
CA ARG A 36 5.67 0.72 2.64
C ARG A 36 6.83 1.70 2.69
N THR A 37 7.94 1.35 2.06
CA THR A 37 9.14 2.19 1.99
C THR A 37 8.88 3.48 1.20
N LEU A 38 8.09 3.42 0.12
CA LEU A 38 7.66 4.60 -0.64
C LEU A 38 6.84 5.57 0.22
N LEU A 39 5.90 5.06 1.01
CA LEU A 39 5.07 5.87 1.90
C LEU A 39 5.88 6.52 3.03
N THR A 40 6.94 5.87 3.49
CA THR A 40 7.83 6.37 4.56
C THR A 40 8.91 7.34 4.04
N ASN A 41 8.98 7.59 2.73
CA ASN A 41 10.07 8.37 2.14
C ASN A 41 9.85 9.88 2.32
N ASP A 42 10.51 10.48 3.33
CA ASP A 42 10.31 11.88 3.69
C ASP A 42 10.71 12.95 2.66
N GLN A 43 11.31 12.55 1.54
CA GLN A 43 11.77 13.47 0.50
C GLN A 43 10.68 13.90 -0.48
N LYS A 44 9.55 13.19 -0.56
CA LYS A 44 8.45 13.47 -1.52
C LYS A 44 7.24 14.07 -0.82
N SER A 45 6.37 14.79 -1.53
CA SER A 45 5.07 15.21 -0.96
C SER A 45 4.18 14.00 -0.67
N ILE A 46 3.29 14.12 0.30
CA ILE A 46 2.38 13.05 0.73
C ILE A 46 1.53 12.53 -0.45
N GLY A 47 1.01 13.44 -1.28
CA GLY A 47 0.25 13.07 -2.48
C GLY A 47 1.07 12.29 -3.50
N LEU A 48 2.34 12.68 -3.73
CA LEU A 48 3.22 11.95 -4.66
C LEU A 48 3.57 10.55 -4.13
N ARG A 49 3.85 10.42 -2.82
CA ARG A 49 4.08 9.12 -2.19
C ARG A 49 2.86 8.20 -2.32
N ALA A 50 1.66 8.75 -2.09
CA ALA A 50 0.43 8.00 -2.23
C ALA A 50 0.21 7.52 -3.67
N ALA A 51 0.39 8.40 -4.67
CA ALA A 51 0.27 8.05 -6.07
C ALA A 51 1.24 6.95 -6.52
N GLU A 52 2.52 7.05 -6.14
CA GLU A 52 3.51 6.01 -6.43
C GLU A 52 3.15 4.69 -5.75
N ALA A 53 2.75 4.74 -4.48
CA ALA A 53 2.34 3.56 -3.72
C ALA A 53 1.13 2.84 -4.35
N ILE A 54 0.12 3.59 -4.81
CA ILE A 54 -1.04 3.05 -5.54
C ILE A 54 -0.57 2.35 -6.80
N SER A 55 0.27 3.00 -7.62
CA SER A 55 0.75 2.41 -8.88
C SER A 55 1.50 1.09 -8.63
N THR A 56 2.38 1.06 -7.63
CA THR A 56 3.17 -0.14 -7.29
C THR A 56 2.30 -1.29 -6.76
N ILE A 57 1.33 -0.99 -5.89
CA ILE A 57 0.47 -2.03 -5.31
C ILE A 57 -0.63 -2.51 -6.28
N ASP A 58 -1.04 -1.67 -7.22
CA ASP A 58 -2.05 -2.02 -8.22
C ASP A 58 -1.50 -3.03 -9.23
N GLU A 59 -0.23 -2.89 -9.63
CA GLU A 59 0.44 -3.86 -10.50
C GLU A 59 0.39 -5.29 -9.91
N ILE A 60 0.65 -5.42 -8.61
CA ILE A 60 0.63 -6.73 -7.95
C ILE A 60 -0.79 -7.26 -7.72
N SER A 61 -1.81 -6.39 -7.66
CA SER A 61 -3.21 -6.80 -7.52
C SER A 61 -3.72 -7.69 -8.66
N ASN A 62 -3.04 -7.61 -9.82
CA ASN A 62 -3.30 -8.40 -11.02
C ASN A 62 -2.56 -9.76 -11.03
N ASP A 63 -1.78 -10.09 -9.99
CA ASP A 63 -1.03 -11.35 -9.94
C ASP A 63 -1.98 -12.55 -9.78
N PRO A 64 -1.87 -13.57 -10.64
CA PRO A 64 -2.76 -14.75 -10.59
C PRO A 64 -2.56 -15.61 -9.34
N ASN A 65 -1.43 -15.49 -8.64
CA ASN A 65 -1.16 -16.20 -7.39
C ASN A 65 -1.64 -15.42 -6.16
N MET A 66 -2.27 -14.27 -6.33
CA MET A 66 -2.73 -13.46 -5.22
C MET A 66 -3.89 -14.11 -4.46
N PRO A 67 -3.76 -14.34 -3.14
CA PRO A 67 -4.86 -14.87 -2.36
C PRO A 67 -5.96 -13.83 -2.18
N VAL A 68 -7.22 -14.30 -2.10
CA VAL A 68 -8.41 -13.45 -2.05
C VAL A 68 -8.36 -12.43 -0.90
N HIS A 69 -7.92 -12.86 0.28
CA HIS A 69 -7.82 -11.97 1.45
C HIS A 69 -6.81 -10.84 1.23
N ALA A 70 -5.70 -11.10 0.54
CA ALA A 70 -4.68 -10.08 0.23
C ALA A 70 -5.22 -9.11 -0.81
N ARG A 71 -5.97 -9.60 -1.81
CA ARG A 71 -6.60 -8.75 -2.81
C ARG A 71 -7.59 -7.77 -2.19
N THR A 72 -8.41 -8.22 -1.24
CA THR A 72 -9.33 -7.34 -0.49
C THR A 72 -8.57 -6.29 0.30
N ARG A 73 -7.49 -6.67 1.01
CA ARG A 73 -6.64 -5.74 1.76
C ARG A 73 -5.99 -4.68 0.87
N ILE A 74 -5.51 -5.09 -0.31
CA ILE A 74 -4.90 -4.16 -1.28
C ILE A 74 -5.94 -3.18 -1.80
N TRP A 75 -7.15 -3.65 -2.12
CA TRP A 75 -8.23 -2.78 -2.55
C TRP A 75 -8.61 -1.75 -1.47
N GLU A 76 -8.72 -2.17 -0.21
CA GLU A 76 -8.93 -1.27 0.93
C GLU A 76 -7.80 -0.25 1.09
N LEU A 77 -6.55 -0.68 0.87
CA LEU A 77 -5.37 0.19 0.93
C LEU A 77 -5.38 1.24 -0.18
N VAL A 78 -5.64 0.83 -1.43
CA VAL A 78 -5.75 1.76 -2.57
C VAL A 78 -6.85 2.78 -2.30
N SER A 79 -8.03 2.34 -1.86
CA SER A 79 -9.14 3.24 -1.55
C SER A 79 -8.77 4.27 -0.47
N GLN A 80 -8.00 3.89 0.55
CA GLN A 80 -7.50 4.83 1.54
C GLN A 80 -6.47 5.80 0.97
N LEU A 81 -5.51 5.32 0.18
CA LEU A 81 -4.51 6.17 -0.46
C LEU A 81 -5.14 7.17 -1.46
N GLU A 82 -6.21 6.80 -2.16
CA GLU A 82 -6.95 7.71 -3.06
C GLU A 82 -7.66 8.85 -2.32
N THR A 83 -7.93 8.70 -1.02
CA THR A 83 -8.50 9.80 -0.21
C THR A 83 -7.49 10.91 0.08
N ILE A 84 -6.20 10.66 -0.15
CA ILE A 84 -5.13 11.63 0.04
C ILE A 84 -5.13 12.60 -1.14
N PRO A 85 -5.27 13.92 -0.92
CA PRO A 85 -5.18 14.90 -2.00
C PRO A 85 -3.76 14.95 -2.58
N LEU A 86 -3.67 15.01 -3.92
CA LEU A 86 -2.46 15.41 -4.64
C LEU A 86 -2.34 16.95 -4.58
N ASP A 87 -1.88 17.48 -3.45
CA ASP A 87 -1.53 18.90 -3.30
C ASP A 87 -0.01 19.09 -3.25
#